data_AF-A0A2V8H5E7-F1
#
_entry.id   AF-A0A2V8H5E7-F1
#
_cell.length_a   1.000
_cell.length_b   1.000
_cell.length_c   1.000
_cell.angle_alpha   90.00
_cell.angle_beta   90.00
_cell.angle_gamma   90.00
#
_symmetry.space_group_name_H-M   'P 1'
#
loop_
_entity.id
_entity.type
_entity.pdbx_description
1 polymer ?
#
loop_
_entity_poly.entity_id
_entity_poly.type
_entity_poly.pdbx_seq_one_letter_code
_entity_poly.pdbx_strand_id
1 'polypeptide(L)'
;VLEALEQCPAVDEKYFFWSGNGLPKSAVADWQRSFRKLLKLAGVEGHPHMMRDTFSISLLEKGVPIESVAALLGNTPAIVQKHYSPWVQSRQLALEAEVMKTW
;
A
#
# COMPACT_ATOMS: atom_id res chain seq x y z
N VAL A 1 -14.11 -0.02 4.90
CA VAL A 1 -13.72 0.15 3.47
C VAL A 1 -14.93 0.02 2.57
N LEU A 2 -15.69 -1.09 2.63
CA LEU A 2 -16.91 -1.26 1.82
C LEU A 2 -17.92 -0.10 2.02
N GLU A 3 -18.19 0.28 3.27
CA GLU A 3 -19.06 1.43 3.60
C GLU A 3 -18.57 2.74 2.96
N ALA A 4 -17.26 2.97 2.93
CA ALA A 4 -16.69 4.17 2.30
C ALA A 4 -16.78 4.12 0.76
N LEU A 5 -16.76 2.92 0.15
CA LEU A 5 -16.98 2.74 -1.28
C LEU A 5 -18.44 2.98 -1.66
N GLU A 6 -19.38 2.54 -0.82
CA GLU A 6 -20.82 2.77 -1.01
C GLU A 6 -21.20 4.25 -0.89
N GLN A 7 -20.51 4.99 -0.01
CA GLN A 7 -20.67 6.45 0.12
C GLN A 7 -19.99 7.24 -0.99
N CYS A 8 -19.09 6.61 -1.76
CA CYS A 8 -18.45 7.25 -2.90
C CYS A 8 -19.47 7.33 -4.04
N PRO A 9 -19.70 8.51 -4.66
CA PRO A 9 -20.60 8.60 -5.79
C PRO A 9 -20.08 7.71 -6.92
N ALA A 10 -20.74 6.57 -7.13
CA ALA A 10 -20.36 5.61 -8.13
C ALA A 10 -20.40 6.28 -9.51
N VAL A 11 -19.28 6.24 -10.21
CA VAL A 11 -19.14 6.87 -11.52
C VAL A 11 -19.79 6.01 -12.62
N ASP A 12 -19.95 4.71 -12.36
CA ASP A 12 -20.53 3.69 -13.24
C ASP A 12 -21.10 2.53 -12.40
N GLU A 13 -22.01 1.73 -12.96
CA GLU A 13 -22.59 0.56 -12.28
C GLU A 13 -21.57 -0.57 -12.05
N LYS A 14 -20.52 -0.66 -12.87
CA LYS A 14 -19.50 -1.71 -12.83
C LYS A 14 -18.20 -1.25 -12.16
N TYR A 15 -17.88 0.04 -12.21
CA TYR A 15 -16.60 0.58 -11.75
C TYR A 15 -16.80 1.71 -10.72
N PHE A 16 -16.20 1.55 -9.55
CA PHE A 16 -16.29 2.57 -8.49
C PHE A 16 -15.63 3.91 -8.86
N PHE A 17 -14.52 3.87 -9.61
CA PHE A 17 -13.62 5.03 -9.79
C PHE A 17 -13.41 5.45 -11.25
N TRP A 18 -14.20 4.90 -12.18
CA TRP A 18 -14.09 5.20 -13.60
C TRP A 18 -15.45 5.04 -14.26
N SER A 19 -15.80 5.90 -15.20
CA SER A 19 -17.08 5.84 -15.92
C SER A 19 -17.17 4.69 -16.95
N GLY A 20 -16.11 3.88 -17.10
CA GLY A 20 -15.97 2.93 -18.21
C GLY A 20 -15.77 3.57 -19.59
N ASN A 21 -15.92 4.89 -19.71
CA ASN A 21 -15.76 5.63 -20.94
C ASN A 21 -14.33 6.12 -21.15
N GLY A 22 -13.85 6.06 -22.40
CA GLY A 22 -12.49 6.45 -22.79
C GLY A 22 -11.46 5.31 -22.66
N LEU A 23 -10.18 5.66 -22.77
CA LEU A 23 -9.10 4.68 -22.64
C LEU A 23 -8.72 4.48 -21.16
N PRO A 24 -8.48 3.25 -20.69
CA PRO A 24 -7.99 3.00 -19.33
C PRO A 24 -6.73 3.81 -18.98
N LYS A 25 -5.84 4.00 -19.97
CA LYS A 25 -4.63 4.82 -19.82
C LYS A 25 -4.94 6.28 -19.47
N SER A 26 -6.03 6.84 -20.00
CA SER A 26 -6.47 8.21 -19.69
C SER A 26 -6.93 8.31 -18.24
N ALA A 27 -7.75 7.34 -17.77
CA ALA A 27 -8.17 7.28 -16.38
C ALA A 27 -6.98 7.20 -15.42
N VAL A 28 -5.97 6.38 -15.74
CA VAL A 28 -4.72 6.32 -14.96
C VAL A 28 -3.98 7.66 -14.93
N ALA A 29 -3.89 8.36 -16.07
CA ALA A 29 -3.22 9.65 -16.16
C ALA A 29 -3.90 10.73 -15.32
N ASP A 30 -5.23 10.72 -15.25
CA ASP A 30 -6.02 11.63 -14.42
C ASP A 30 -5.75 11.39 -12.93
N TRP A 31 -5.75 10.13 -12.49
CA TRP A 31 -5.36 9.77 -11.13
C TRP A 31 -3.93 10.20 -10.79
N GLN A 32 -2.97 9.96 -11.70
CA GLN A 32 -1.58 10.40 -11.48
C GLN A 32 -1.49 11.93 -11.32
N ARG A 33 -2.29 12.70 -12.07
CA ARG A 33 -2.33 14.17 -11.95
C ARG A 33 -2.90 14.60 -10.59
N SER A 34 -4.00 13.99 -10.16
CA SER A 34 -4.62 14.24 -8.86
C SER A 34 -3.67 13.92 -7.71
N PHE A 35 -2.98 12.77 -7.76
CA PHE A 35 -1.97 12.39 -6.76
C PHE A 35 -0.79 13.35 -6.72
N ARG A 36 -0.25 13.77 -7.88
CA ARG A 36 0.82 14.78 -7.93
C ARG A 36 0.41 16.09 -7.28
N LYS A 37 -0.83 16.54 -7.50
CA LYS A 37 -1.37 17.74 -6.84
C LYS A 37 -1.48 17.54 -5.33
N LEU A 38 -2.01 16.40 -4.88
CA LEU A 38 -2.13 16.07 -3.45
C LEU A 38 -0.76 16.10 -2.76
N LEU A 39 0.23 15.42 -3.32
CA LEU A 39 1.59 15.35 -2.77
C LEU A 39 2.25 16.74 -2.69
N LYS A 40 2.07 17.56 -3.72
CA LYS A 40 2.53 18.95 -3.72
C LYS A 40 1.87 19.77 -2.59
N LEU A 41 0.56 19.62 -2.38
CA LEU A 41 -0.16 20.31 -1.31
C LEU A 41 0.28 19.83 0.08
N ALA A 42 0.59 18.55 0.22
CA ALA A 42 1.10 17.97 1.46
C ALA A 42 2.58 18.32 1.73
N GLY A 43 3.31 18.90 0.76
CA GLY A 43 4.74 19.15 0.88
C GLY A 43 5.59 17.88 0.90
N VAL A 44 5.08 16.79 0.32
CA VAL A 44 5.75 15.48 0.29
C VAL A 44 6.16 15.15 -1.14
N GLU A 45 7.41 14.76 -1.35
CA GLU A 45 7.84 14.18 -2.62
C GLU A 45 7.49 12.69 -2.67
N GLY A 46 6.93 12.23 -3.80
CA GLY A 46 6.67 10.82 -3.99
C GLY A 46 5.75 10.50 -5.15
N HIS A 47 5.31 9.24 -5.19
CA HIS A 47 4.36 8.73 -6.17
C HIS A 47 3.46 7.66 -5.56
N PRO A 48 2.32 7.30 -6.18
CA PRO A 48 1.33 6.39 -5.58
C PRO A 48 1.89 5.05 -5.08
N HIS A 49 2.88 4.48 -5.79
CA HIS A 49 3.48 3.20 -5.37
C HIS A 49 4.15 3.26 -3.97
N MET A 50 4.65 4.42 -3.54
CA MET A 50 5.23 4.55 -2.19
C MET A 50 4.19 4.32 -1.09
N MET A 51 2.92 4.64 -1.32
CA MET A 51 1.86 4.37 -0.34
C MET A 51 1.65 2.86 -0.16
N ARG A 52 1.82 2.07 -1.23
CA ARG A 52 1.80 0.61 -1.17
C ARG A 52 3.00 0.08 -0.38
N ASP A 53 4.16 0.69 -0.57
CA ASP A 53 5.37 0.31 0.16
C ASP A 53 5.24 0.64 1.65
N THR A 54 4.76 1.84 1.99
CA THR A 54 4.46 2.25 3.36
C THR A 54 3.45 1.33 4.03
N PHE A 55 2.37 0.95 3.34
CA PHE A 55 1.40 -0.01 3.86
C PHE A 55 2.07 -1.34 4.20
N SER A 56 2.86 -1.89 3.27
CA SER A 56 3.53 -3.17 3.43
C SER A 56 4.53 -3.18 4.59
N ILE A 57 5.39 -2.16 4.66
CA ILE A 57 6.39 -2.00 5.72
C ILE A 57 5.70 -1.83 7.07
N SER A 58 4.65 -0.99 7.15
CA SER A 58 3.95 -0.75 8.41
C SER A 58 3.30 -2.00 9.01
N LEU A 59 2.92 -2.99 8.18
CA LEU A 59 2.40 -4.27 8.65
C LEU A 59 3.52 -5.17 9.16
N LEU A 60 4.65 -5.23 8.43
CA LEU A 60 5.81 -6.03 8.83
C LEU A 60 6.43 -5.52 10.14
N GLU A 61 6.51 -4.20 10.33
CA GLU A 61 6.98 -3.59 11.58
C GLU A 61 6.08 -3.88 12.77
N LYS A 62 4.78 -4.12 12.52
CA LYS A 62 3.82 -4.56 13.53
C LYS A 62 3.82 -6.09 13.74
N GLY A 63 4.76 -6.81 13.11
CA GLY A 63 4.90 -8.25 13.24
C GLY A 63 3.88 -9.06 12.46
N VAL A 64 3.17 -8.46 11.49
CA VAL A 64 2.23 -9.22 10.64
C VAL A 64 3.02 -10.23 9.79
N PRO A 65 2.61 -11.51 9.75
CA PRO A 65 3.29 -12.53 8.95
C PRO A 65 3.37 -12.16 7.47
N ILE A 66 4.46 -12.55 6.83
CA ILE A 66 4.75 -12.18 5.45
C ILE A 66 3.73 -12.75 4.46
N GLU A 67 3.15 -13.89 4.78
CA GLU A 67 2.08 -14.56 4.03
C GLU A 67 0.79 -13.72 4.04
N SER A 68 0.45 -13.14 5.19
CA SER A 68 -0.71 -12.26 5.33
C SER A 68 -0.49 -10.95 4.58
N VAL A 69 0.70 -10.36 4.67
CA VAL A 69 1.05 -9.17 3.90
C VAL A 69 0.98 -9.46 2.39
N ALA A 70 1.49 -10.62 1.95
CA ALA A 70 1.41 -11.04 0.55
C ALA A 70 -0.02 -11.19 0.06
N ALA A 71 -0.91 -11.81 0.85
CA ALA A 71 -2.33 -11.94 0.52
C ALA A 71 -3.01 -10.56 0.39
N LEU A 72 -2.76 -9.63 1.31
CA LEU A 72 -3.32 -8.27 1.28
C LEU A 72 -2.84 -7.48 0.06
N LEU A 73 -1.60 -7.69 -0.36
CA LEU A 73 -1.03 -7.06 -1.54
C LEU A 73 -1.48 -7.72 -2.85
N GLY A 74 -2.02 -8.94 -2.81
CA GLY A 74 -2.27 -9.74 -4.01
C GLY A 74 -0.97 -10.19 -4.69
N ASN A 75 0.05 -10.52 -3.90
CA ASN A 75 1.37 -10.96 -4.34
C ASN A 75 1.74 -12.31 -3.71
N THR A 76 2.88 -12.89 -4.11
CA THR A 76 3.44 -14.07 -3.44
C THR A 76 4.33 -13.67 -2.26
N PRO A 77 4.48 -14.53 -1.23
CA PRO A 77 5.39 -14.29 -0.11
C PRO A 77 6.83 -14.05 -0.57
N ALA A 78 7.29 -14.76 -1.59
CA ALA A 78 8.62 -14.59 -2.17
C ALA A 78 8.84 -13.17 -2.75
N ILE A 79 7.84 -12.61 -3.44
CA ILE A 79 7.91 -11.23 -3.96
C ILE A 79 7.92 -10.24 -2.78
N VAL A 80 7.07 -10.45 -1.78
CA VAL A 80 7.03 -9.56 -0.61
C VAL A 80 8.34 -9.60 0.15
N GLN A 81 8.95 -10.78 0.32
CA GLN A 81 10.24 -10.90 0.98
C GLN A 81 11.33 -10.16 0.20
N LYS A 82 11.36 -10.35 -1.12
CA LYS A 82 12.35 -9.71 -1.99
C LYS A 82 12.29 -8.18 -1.92
N HIS A 83 11.09 -7.60 -1.90
CA HIS A 83 10.90 -6.15 -2.05
C HIS A 83 10.65 -5.40 -0.73
N TYR A 84 10.06 -6.07 0.26
CA TYR A 84 9.58 -5.45 1.49
C TYR A 84 10.19 -6.01 2.77
N SER A 85 11.09 -7.00 2.68
CA SER A 85 11.90 -7.46 3.83
C SER A 85 13.39 -7.06 3.77
N PRO A 86 13.75 -5.80 3.45
CA PRO A 86 15.12 -5.36 3.71
C PRO A 86 15.40 -5.37 5.22
N TRP A 87 16.66 -5.54 5.60
CA TRP A 87 17.06 -5.41 7.00
C TRP A 87 16.87 -3.95 7.44
N VAL A 88 16.05 -3.74 8.47
CA VAL A 88 15.72 -2.42 9.02
C VAL A 88 15.85 -2.45 10.55
N GLN A 89 16.16 -1.30 11.14
CA GLN A 89 16.40 -1.17 12.58
C GLN A 89 15.22 -1.65 13.43
N SER A 90 13.98 -1.40 12.99
CA SER A 90 12.77 -1.90 13.67
C SER A 90 12.74 -3.43 13.78
N ARG A 91 13.21 -4.14 12.76
CA ARG A 91 13.33 -5.60 12.76
C ARG A 91 14.42 -6.10 13.70
N GLN A 92 15.56 -5.41 13.73
CA GLN A 92 16.64 -5.72 14.67
C GLN A 92 16.15 -5.58 16.12
N LEU A 93 15.50 -4.46 16.47
CA LEU A 93 14.96 -4.22 17.80
C LEU A 93 13.91 -5.26 18.20
N ALA A 94 13.04 -5.66 17.27
CA ALA A 94 12.08 -6.73 17.52
C ALA A 94 12.77 -8.08 17.80
N LEU A 95 13.80 -8.44 17.02
CA LEU A 95 14.57 -9.66 17.25
C LEU A 95 15.33 -9.62 18.57
N GLU A 96 15.96 -8.50 18.92
CA GLU A 96 16.61 -8.28 20.21
C GLU A 96 15.63 -8.45 21.37
N ALA A 97 14.42 -7.90 21.25
CA ALA A 97 13.36 -8.05 22.24
C ALA A 97 12.87 -9.51 22.36
N GLU A 98 12.75 -10.25 21.26
CA GLU A 98 12.41 -11.68 21.31
C GLU A 98 13.50 -12.51 21.97
N VAL A 99 14.78 -12.25 21.69
CA VAL A 99 15.90 -12.91 22.38
C VAL A 99 15.91 -12.56 23.86
N MET A 100 15.65 -11.29 24.22
CA MET A 100 15.57 -10.84 25.62
C MET A 100 14.50 -11.58 26.43
N LYS A 101 13.44 -12.10 25.79
CA LYS A 101 12.38 -12.88 26.47
C LYS A 101 12.79 -14.31 26.79
N THR A 102 13.91 -14.79 26.24
CA THR A 102 14.35 -16.19 26.40
C THR A 102 15.27 -16.41 27.60
N TRP A 103 15.75 -15.34 28.24
CA TRP A 103 16.54 -15.35 29.48
C TRP A 103 15.83 -14.62 30.62
#